data_AF-A0A4Q3C5Q0-F1
#
_entry.id   AF-A0A4Q3C5Q0-F1
#
_cell.length_a   1.000
_cell.length_b   1.000
_cell.length_c   1.000
_cell.angle_alpha   90.00
_cell.angle_beta   90.00
_cell.angle_gamma   90.00
#
_symmetry.space_group_name_H-M   'P 1'
#
loop_
_entity.id
_entity.type
_entity.pdbx_description
1 polymer ?
#
loop_
_entity_poly.entity_id
_entity_poly.type
_entity_poly.pdbx_seq_one_letter_code
_entity_poly.pdbx_strand_id
1 'polypeptide(L)'
;QNRLWIATWGGGLNLMNTASGTFTSFKNSAKDPNSISSDFVQNTYQDRDGTIWVGTYFGGLNRFDPATRKFTRIITAPAGKTKLQGNNIVALNGDAEGNLWIGTDDGGLNCLRRNTQSFEHYFNRDTKKPDIRAIFTDKSGGLWVGQSGLYRYNRQKNRFDLFTTQAGLGRDFIKGITDDNSGNLWISTSNGLVKLNPATRQASKYNTSDGLQAMEFEANAVMKTRNGQLFFGGINGFNSFYPGDIKNNTYVPPVYITGFQIFNKEAVPGKDSTLQKDISLTDHIKLNYLQSSISFNFAALNYLAPENNRFAYKLTGFDKSFNYTSTNPQATYTNLDPGEYTFTVKAANNDGVWDSRGKSITIVITPPWWQTWWFALLAVLLCAGAVLALVRYRQTLSLKKLEEEKKEEV
;
A
#
# COMPACT_ATOMS: atom_id res chain seq x y z
N GLN A 1 13.36 -35.66 18.46
CA GLN A 1 13.13 -35.35 19.88
C GLN A 1 11.64 -35.06 20.05
N ASN A 2 10.94 -35.82 20.89
CA ASN A 2 9.49 -35.70 21.13
C ASN A 2 9.19 -34.59 22.14
N ARG A 3 9.65 -33.36 21.85
CA ARG A 3 9.61 -32.22 22.77
C ARG A 3 9.06 -31.00 22.06
N LEU A 4 8.11 -30.33 22.68
CA LEU A 4 7.54 -29.06 22.22
C LEU A 4 7.60 -28.03 23.35
N TRP A 5 8.22 -26.88 23.08
CA TRP A 5 8.22 -25.74 23.98
C TRP A 5 7.01 -24.86 23.70
N ILE A 6 6.30 -24.46 24.75
CA ILE A 6 5.08 -23.67 24.68
C ILE A 6 5.24 -22.49 25.63
N ALA A 7 5.40 -21.31 25.06
CA ALA A 7 5.34 -20.04 25.76
C ALA A 7 3.88 -19.68 26.04
N THR A 8 3.57 -19.21 27.25
CA THR A 8 2.21 -18.83 27.63
C THR A 8 2.19 -17.49 28.37
N TRP A 9 1.06 -16.80 28.27
CA TRP A 9 0.84 -15.54 28.97
C TRP A 9 0.31 -15.83 30.39
N GLY A 10 1.21 -15.82 31.39
CA GLY A 10 0.88 -16.03 32.81
C GLY A 10 0.98 -17.48 33.29
N GLY A 11 1.17 -18.44 32.38
CA GLY A 11 1.38 -19.85 32.70
C GLY A 11 2.85 -20.27 32.77
N GLY A 12 3.78 -19.37 32.46
CA GLY A 12 5.21 -19.66 32.37
C GLY A 12 5.61 -20.34 31.06
N LEU A 13 6.78 -20.99 31.08
CA LEU A 13 7.28 -21.79 29.97
C LEU A 13 6.90 -23.26 30.21
N ASN A 14 6.35 -23.92 29.19
CA ASN A 14 5.90 -25.31 29.30
C ASN A 14 6.64 -26.18 28.31
N LEU A 15 7.12 -27.34 28.77
CA LEU A 15 7.74 -28.37 27.95
C LEU A 15 6.79 -29.57 27.86
N MET A 16 6.24 -29.80 26.68
CA MET A 16 5.39 -30.95 26.40
C MET A 16 6.24 -32.10 25.85
N ASN A 17 6.06 -33.29 26.41
CA ASN A 17 6.49 -34.52 25.76
C ASN A 17 5.41 -34.93 24.76
N THR A 18 5.74 -34.90 23.46
CA THR A 18 4.75 -35.13 22.40
C THR A 18 4.34 -36.60 22.27
N ALA A 19 5.05 -37.55 22.89
CA ALA A 19 4.68 -38.97 22.88
C ALA A 19 3.69 -39.32 23.99
N SER A 20 3.88 -38.77 25.20
CA SER A 20 3.02 -39.05 26.35
C SER A 20 1.93 -37.99 26.59
N GLY A 21 2.05 -36.81 25.97
CA GLY A 21 1.16 -35.68 26.23
C GLY A 21 1.37 -34.99 27.58
N THR A 22 2.42 -35.34 28.33
CA THR A 22 2.70 -34.78 29.66
C THR A 22 3.44 -33.45 29.57
N PHE A 23 3.19 -32.55 30.52
CA PHE A 23 3.81 -31.21 30.59
C PHE A 23 4.73 -31.06 31.79
N THR A 24 5.83 -30.34 31.60
CA THR A 24 6.64 -29.77 32.68
C THR A 24 6.57 -28.25 32.61
N SER A 25 6.08 -27.61 33.66
CA SER A 25 5.95 -26.15 33.73
C SER A 25 7.10 -25.53 34.48
N PHE A 26 7.64 -24.43 33.94
CA PHE A 26 8.66 -23.60 34.55
C PHE A 26 8.05 -22.24 34.84
N LYS A 27 7.94 -21.91 36.14
CA LYS A 27 7.33 -20.68 36.64
C LYS A 27 8.30 -19.85 37.48
N ASN A 28 8.02 -18.57 37.57
CA ASN A 28 8.76 -17.63 38.40
C ASN A 28 8.60 -18.00 39.88
N SER A 29 9.69 -17.91 40.63
CA SER A 29 9.71 -18.08 42.07
C SER A 29 10.61 -17.02 42.68
N ALA A 30 10.04 -16.13 43.49
CA ALA A 30 10.80 -15.12 44.23
C ALA A 30 11.85 -15.73 45.19
N LYS A 31 11.71 -17.01 45.56
CA LYS A 31 12.63 -17.73 46.43
C LYS A 31 13.75 -18.45 45.68
N ASP A 32 13.63 -18.62 44.36
CA ASP A 32 14.64 -19.28 43.53
C ASP A 32 15.18 -18.33 42.46
N PRO A 33 16.41 -17.80 42.63
CA PRO A 33 17.02 -16.91 41.64
C PRO A 33 17.33 -17.62 40.31
N ASN A 34 17.26 -18.96 40.25
CA ASN A 34 17.43 -19.74 39.03
C ASN A 34 16.10 -20.12 38.35
N SER A 35 14.98 -19.58 38.83
CA SER A 35 13.69 -19.70 38.16
C SER A 35 13.57 -18.70 37.00
N ILE A 36 12.61 -18.92 36.09
CA ILE A 36 12.34 -17.96 35.01
C ILE A 36 11.96 -16.59 35.60
N SER A 37 12.40 -15.49 35.01
CA SER A 37 12.21 -14.16 35.60
C SER A 37 10.77 -13.62 35.56
N SER A 38 9.86 -14.23 34.79
CA SER A 38 8.46 -13.83 34.66
C SER A 38 7.64 -14.98 34.07
N ASP A 39 6.38 -15.11 34.50
CA ASP A 39 5.44 -16.11 33.98
C ASP A 39 4.77 -15.69 32.66
N PHE A 40 4.99 -14.45 32.22
CA PHE A 40 4.49 -13.92 30.96
C PHE A 40 5.53 -14.12 29.86
N VAL A 41 5.56 -15.32 29.29
CA VAL A 41 6.54 -15.69 28.25
C VAL A 41 5.99 -15.30 26.89
N GLN A 42 6.74 -14.49 26.14
CA GLN A 42 6.31 -13.97 24.84
C GLN A 42 6.93 -14.72 23.67
N ASN A 43 8.19 -15.12 23.80
CA ASN A 43 8.92 -15.72 22.70
C ASN A 43 9.99 -16.69 23.20
N THR A 44 10.31 -17.70 22.39
CA THR A 44 11.37 -18.67 22.67
C THR A 44 12.17 -18.94 21.41
N TYR A 45 13.48 -19.04 21.55
CA TYR A 45 14.38 -19.38 20.45
C TYR A 45 15.40 -20.43 20.90
N GLN A 46 15.60 -21.46 20.09
CA GLN A 46 16.66 -22.43 20.31
C GLN A 46 17.83 -22.10 19.39
N ASP A 47 19.01 -21.85 19.96
CA ASP A 47 20.21 -21.65 19.15
C ASP A 47 20.82 -22.96 18.65
N ARG A 48 21.85 -22.84 17.81
CA ARG A 48 22.54 -23.98 17.20
C ARG A 48 23.28 -24.86 18.21
N ASP A 49 23.63 -24.30 19.36
CA ASP A 49 24.31 -25.01 20.45
C ASP A 49 23.30 -25.72 21.37
N GLY A 50 21.99 -25.59 21.07
CA GLY A 50 20.90 -26.22 21.80
C GLY A 50 20.41 -25.43 23.01
N THR A 51 20.94 -24.22 23.23
CA THR A 51 20.51 -23.32 24.31
C THR A 51 19.12 -22.80 24.01
N ILE A 52 18.26 -22.77 25.03
CA ILE A 52 16.92 -22.20 24.91
C ILE A 52 16.93 -20.79 25.48
N TRP A 53 16.65 -19.82 24.62
CA TRP A 53 16.48 -18.42 24.94
C TRP A 53 15.00 -18.12 25.12
N VAL A 54 14.67 -17.39 26.19
CA VAL A 54 13.28 -17.14 26.60
C VAL A 54 13.09 -15.66 26.85
N GLY A 55 12.27 -15.03 26.01
CA GLY A 55 11.87 -13.64 26.11
C GLY A 55 10.60 -13.50 26.94
N THR A 56 10.62 -12.60 27.91
CA THR A 56 9.49 -12.38 28.82
C THR A 56 8.99 -10.94 28.78
N TYR A 57 7.72 -10.74 29.12
CA TYR A 57 7.11 -9.43 29.30
C TYR A 57 7.64 -8.80 30.59
N PHE A 58 8.37 -7.69 30.47
CA PHE A 58 9.10 -6.95 31.53
C PHE A 58 10.11 -7.75 32.40
N GLY A 59 10.21 -9.07 32.24
CA GLY A 59 11.19 -9.91 32.94
C GLY A 59 12.56 -9.98 32.23
N GLY A 60 12.69 -9.47 31.01
CA GLY A 60 13.92 -9.51 30.22
C GLY A 60 14.20 -10.86 29.56
N LEU A 61 15.46 -11.03 29.14
CA LEU A 61 15.97 -12.23 28.47
C LEU A 61 16.44 -13.27 29.49
N ASN A 62 15.96 -14.50 29.36
CA ASN A 62 16.42 -15.64 30.14
C ASN A 62 17.12 -16.65 29.24
N ARG A 63 18.17 -17.28 29.77
CA ARG A 63 18.84 -18.44 29.19
C ARG A 63 18.49 -19.67 30.02
N PHE A 64 17.91 -20.69 29.40
CA PHE A 64 17.61 -21.97 30.04
C PHE A 64 18.68 -23.01 29.69
N ASP A 65 19.27 -23.60 30.73
CA ASP A 65 20.18 -24.72 30.61
C ASP A 65 19.40 -26.05 30.74
N PRO A 66 19.29 -26.84 29.66
CA PRO A 66 18.53 -28.09 29.69
C PRO A 66 19.15 -29.18 30.58
N ALA A 67 20.46 -29.12 30.88
CA ALA A 67 21.13 -30.10 31.73
C ALA A 67 20.80 -29.88 33.21
N THR A 68 20.87 -28.62 33.67
CA THR A 68 20.61 -28.27 35.07
C THR A 68 19.16 -27.85 35.34
N ARG A 69 18.38 -27.61 34.28
CA ARG A 69 17.01 -27.05 34.31
C ARG A 69 16.92 -25.69 35.01
N LYS A 70 18.00 -24.92 34.97
CA LYS A 70 18.11 -23.59 35.58
C LYS A 70 17.97 -22.50 34.54
N PHE A 71 17.39 -21.38 34.97
CA PHE A 71 17.35 -20.14 34.20
C PHE A 71 18.43 -19.18 34.70
N THR A 72 19.04 -18.46 33.77
CA THR A 72 19.91 -17.33 34.07
C THR A 72 19.37 -16.10 33.35
N ARG A 73 19.06 -15.05 34.10
CA ARG A 73 18.66 -13.77 33.52
C ARG A 73 19.87 -13.05 32.93
N ILE A 74 19.78 -12.68 31.66
CA ILE A 74 20.86 -12.00 30.94
C ILE A 74 20.55 -10.49 30.90
N ILE A 75 21.31 -9.73 31.69
CA ILE A 75 21.22 -8.26 31.75
C ILE A 75 22.48 -7.65 31.14
N THR A 76 23.64 -8.13 31.56
CA THR A 76 24.95 -7.72 31.05
C THR A 76 25.47 -8.79 30.10
N ALA A 77 26.16 -8.35 29.05
CA ALA A 77 26.85 -9.25 28.14
C ALA A 77 27.91 -10.07 28.89
N PRO A 78 28.25 -11.29 28.46
CA PRO A 78 29.22 -12.12 29.17
C PRO A 78 30.63 -11.50 29.25
N ALA A 79 31.02 -10.68 28.27
CA ALA A 79 32.26 -9.90 28.34
C ALA A 79 32.22 -8.72 29.35
N GLY A 80 31.07 -8.47 29.99
CA GLY A 80 30.89 -7.47 31.05
C GLY A 80 30.77 -6.01 30.60
N LYS A 81 31.04 -5.69 29.32
CA LYS A 81 31.18 -4.30 28.84
C LYS A 81 29.90 -3.63 28.37
N THR A 82 28.88 -4.41 28.02
CA THR A 82 27.64 -3.92 27.38
C THR A 82 26.43 -4.59 28.01
N LYS A 83 25.24 -4.02 27.86
CA LYS A 83 24.03 -4.45 28.56
C LYS A 83 22.86 -4.52 27.61
N LEU A 84 21.90 -5.40 27.86
CA LEU A 84 20.64 -5.44 27.13
C LEU A 84 19.89 -4.12 27.34
N GLN A 85 19.35 -3.53 26.27
CA GLN A 85 18.44 -2.39 26.36
C GLN A 85 16.99 -2.88 26.29
N GLY A 86 16.18 -2.39 27.22
CA GLY A 86 14.80 -2.84 27.41
C GLY A 86 14.68 -4.16 28.17
N ASN A 87 13.53 -4.39 28.78
CA ASN A 87 13.19 -5.64 29.47
C ASN A 87 11.89 -6.27 28.97
N ASN A 88 11.18 -5.65 28.03
CA ASN A 88 10.02 -6.23 27.39
C ASN A 88 10.43 -6.94 26.09
N ILE A 89 10.72 -8.24 26.15
CA ILE A 89 11.26 -9.00 25.02
C ILE A 89 10.14 -9.60 24.19
N VAL A 90 10.01 -9.17 22.93
CA VAL A 90 8.89 -9.52 22.04
C VAL A 90 9.29 -10.38 20.83
N ALA A 91 10.59 -10.39 20.48
CA ALA A 91 11.11 -11.20 19.37
C ALA A 91 12.50 -11.72 19.67
N LEU A 92 12.77 -12.96 19.25
CA LEU A 92 14.08 -13.60 19.31
C LEU A 92 14.35 -14.31 18.00
N ASN A 93 15.54 -14.10 17.44
CA ASN A 93 15.96 -14.83 16.23
C ASN A 93 17.49 -14.93 16.14
N GLY A 94 18.00 -15.99 15.51
CA GLY A 94 19.42 -16.12 15.20
C GLY A 94 19.72 -15.69 13.78
N ASP A 95 20.97 -15.25 13.54
CA ASP A 95 21.48 -15.05 12.18
C ASP A 95 22.41 -16.16 11.70
N ALA A 96 22.89 -16.03 10.47
CA ALA A 96 23.78 -17.00 9.85
C ALA A 96 25.13 -17.16 10.59
N GLU A 97 25.58 -16.12 11.27
CA GLU A 97 26.84 -16.07 12.04
C GLU A 97 26.66 -16.62 13.47
N GLY A 98 25.43 -16.93 13.87
CA GLY A 98 25.09 -17.43 15.20
C GLY A 98 24.94 -16.32 16.23
N ASN A 99 24.82 -15.05 15.81
CA ASN A 99 24.44 -13.98 16.73
C ASN A 99 22.97 -14.12 17.12
N LEU A 100 22.63 -13.70 18.33
CA LEU A 100 21.25 -13.65 18.82
C LEU A 100 20.71 -12.23 18.69
N TRP A 101 19.63 -12.07 17.93
CA TRP A 101 18.91 -10.82 17.76
C TRP A 101 17.69 -10.80 18.68
N ILE A 102 17.55 -9.72 19.43
CA ILE A 102 16.55 -9.55 20.48
C ILE A 102 15.77 -8.25 20.23
N GLY A 103 14.52 -8.41 19.80
CA GLY A 103 13.57 -7.31 19.64
C GLY A 103 12.89 -7.00 20.96
N THR A 104 12.82 -5.72 21.29
CA THR A 104 12.21 -5.22 22.51
C THR A 104 11.23 -4.09 22.20
N ASP A 105 10.15 -4.01 22.97
CA ASP A 105 9.14 -2.96 22.84
C ASP A 105 9.63 -1.63 23.46
N ASP A 106 10.49 -1.71 24.47
CA ASP A 106 10.98 -0.59 25.28
C ASP A 106 12.48 -0.27 25.07
N GLY A 107 13.18 -1.07 24.26
CA GLY A 107 14.63 -1.01 24.09
C GLY A 107 15.11 -0.85 22.65
N GLY A 108 14.25 -1.05 21.65
CA GLY A 108 14.62 -1.16 20.24
C GLY A 108 15.12 -2.57 19.90
N LEU A 109 16.14 -2.67 19.04
CA LEU A 109 16.73 -3.95 18.64
C LEU A 109 18.12 -4.13 19.26
N ASN A 110 18.36 -5.29 19.85
CA ASN A 110 19.66 -5.66 20.41
C ASN A 110 20.24 -6.85 19.62
N CYS A 111 21.57 -6.92 19.54
CA CYS A 111 22.28 -8.07 18.98
C CYS A 111 23.35 -8.52 19.96
N LEU A 112 23.22 -9.73 20.50
CA LEU A 112 24.28 -10.39 21.25
C LEU A 112 25.21 -11.10 20.27
N ARG A 113 26.40 -10.52 20.09
CA ARG A 113 27.42 -11.07 19.20
C ARG A 113 28.02 -12.34 19.79
N ARG A 114 28.08 -13.41 18.98
CA ARG A 114 28.64 -14.69 19.42
C ARG A 114 30.14 -14.60 19.69
N ASN A 115 30.88 -13.90 18.83
CA ASN A 115 32.35 -13.87 18.90
C ASN A 115 32.87 -12.95 20.02
N THR A 116 32.32 -11.75 20.12
CA THR A 116 32.78 -10.75 21.10
C THR A 116 32.06 -10.86 22.44
N GLN A 117 30.96 -11.63 22.51
CA GLN A 117 30.12 -11.77 23.70
C GLN A 117 29.69 -10.40 24.24
N SER A 118 29.31 -9.50 23.34
CA SER A 118 28.88 -8.12 23.60
C SER A 118 27.55 -7.80 22.93
N PHE A 119 26.78 -6.88 23.53
CA PHE A 119 25.59 -6.31 22.92
C PHE A 119 25.93 -5.15 21.98
N GLU A 120 25.30 -5.17 20.80
CA GLU A 120 25.13 -4.04 19.90
C GLU A 120 23.66 -3.60 19.89
N HIS A 121 23.41 -2.32 19.60
CA HIS A 121 22.07 -1.73 19.67
C HIS A 121 21.72 -1.00 18.38
N TYR A 122 20.47 -1.18 17.94
CA TYR A 122 19.90 -0.59 16.74
C TYR A 122 18.52 -0.02 17.05
N PHE A 123 18.07 0.94 16.24
CA PHE A 123 16.80 1.64 16.45
C PHE A 123 16.66 2.25 17.86
N ASN A 124 17.77 2.71 18.44
CA ASN A 124 17.86 3.23 19.81
C ASN A 124 18.01 4.75 19.89
N ARG A 125 18.04 5.44 18.74
CA ARG A 125 18.26 6.89 18.64
C ARG A 125 16.96 7.69 18.65
N ASP A 126 15.82 7.03 18.42
CA ASP A 126 14.52 7.67 18.38
C ASP A 126 14.02 7.97 19.79
N THR A 127 13.33 9.10 19.97
CA THR A 127 12.71 9.50 21.25
C THR A 127 11.71 8.45 21.74
N LYS A 128 10.95 7.87 20.79
CA LYS A 128 10.14 6.68 21.00
C LYS A 128 10.83 5.50 20.31
N LYS A 129 11.31 4.55 21.11
CA LYS A 129 11.90 3.31 20.62
C LYS A 129 10.81 2.49 19.91
N PRO A 130 11.11 1.94 18.72
CA PRO A 130 10.12 1.15 18.00
C PRO A 130 9.97 -0.24 18.60
N ASP A 131 8.74 -0.76 18.52
CA ASP A 131 8.41 -2.13 18.85
C ASP A 131 8.86 -3.06 17.71
N ILE A 132 9.85 -3.92 17.99
CA ILE A 132 10.45 -4.81 17.01
C ILE A 132 9.97 -6.25 17.23
N ARG A 133 8.84 -6.60 16.61
CA ARG A 133 8.24 -7.94 16.75
C ARG A 133 8.62 -8.94 15.67
N ALA A 134 9.07 -8.48 14.51
CA ALA A 134 9.41 -9.35 13.39
C ALA A 134 10.91 -9.30 13.12
N ILE A 135 11.61 -10.40 13.37
CA ILE A 135 13.01 -10.58 13.03
C ILE A 135 13.13 -11.91 12.30
N PHE A 136 13.70 -11.90 11.10
CA PHE A 136 13.80 -13.09 10.27
C PHE A 136 15.12 -13.15 9.54
N THR A 137 15.73 -14.33 9.50
CA THR A 137 16.93 -14.59 8.71
C THR A 137 16.54 -15.51 7.56
N ASP A 138 16.67 -15.02 6.33
CA ASP A 138 16.35 -15.80 5.14
C ASP A 138 17.42 -16.89 4.87
N LYS A 139 17.10 -17.83 3.97
CA LYS A 139 18.03 -18.90 3.55
C LYS A 139 19.36 -18.40 2.96
N SER A 140 19.41 -17.19 2.42
CA SER A 140 20.64 -16.57 1.91
C SER A 140 21.49 -15.90 3.00
N GLY A 141 21.03 -15.91 4.25
CA GLY A 141 21.66 -15.25 5.39
C GLY A 141 21.36 -13.74 5.47
N GLY A 142 20.39 -13.25 4.69
CA GLY A 142 19.85 -11.91 4.82
C GLY A 142 19.05 -11.76 6.09
N LEU A 143 19.36 -10.75 6.90
CA LEU A 143 18.62 -10.43 8.11
C LEU A 143 17.61 -9.32 7.83
N TRP A 144 16.36 -9.60 8.17
CA TRP A 144 15.20 -8.75 7.95
C TRP A 144 14.55 -8.39 9.28
N VAL A 145 14.13 -7.14 9.38
CA VAL A 145 13.42 -6.61 10.54
C VAL A 145 12.17 -5.90 10.07
N GLY A 146 11.06 -6.24 10.71
CA GLY A 146 9.79 -5.58 10.54
C GLY A 146 9.54 -4.56 11.64
N GLN A 147 9.18 -3.34 11.23
CA GLN A 147 8.77 -2.22 12.08
C GLN A 147 7.54 -1.56 11.42
N SER A 148 7.50 -0.21 11.35
CA SER A 148 6.66 0.54 10.41
C SER A 148 7.28 0.52 9.00
N GLY A 149 7.48 -0.69 8.49
CA GLY A 149 8.17 -0.96 7.22
C GLY A 149 9.13 -2.15 7.31
N LEU A 150 9.61 -2.58 6.14
CA LEU A 150 10.55 -3.69 6.00
C LEU A 150 11.99 -3.18 5.87
N TYR A 151 12.83 -3.56 6.82
CA TYR A 151 14.24 -3.19 6.87
C TYR A 151 15.15 -4.39 6.64
N ARG A 152 16.28 -4.16 5.96
CA ARG A 152 17.32 -5.17 5.76
C ARG A 152 18.61 -4.72 6.42
N TYR A 153 19.29 -5.65 7.09
CA TYR A 153 20.58 -5.38 7.69
C TYR A 153 21.67 -5.24 6.61
N ASN A 154 22.34 -4.10 6.61
CA ASN A 154 23.50 -3.80 5.80
C ASN A 154 24.76 -4.08 6.60
N ARG A 155 25.39 -5.24 6.37
CA ARG A 155 26.58 -5.69 7.10
C ARG A 155 27.77 -4.73 6.96
N GLN A 156 27.99 -4.19 5.76
CA GLN A 156 29.11 -3.29 5.49
C GLN A 156 29.02 -1.98 6.29
N LYS A 157 27.79 -1.48 6.48
CA LYS A 157 27.53 -0.22 7.19
C LYS A 157 27.12 -0.42 8.65
N ASN A 158 27.03 -1.67 9.11
CA ASN A 158 26.50 -2.07 10.41
C ASN A 158 25.20 -1.33 10.80
N ARG A 159 24.19 -1.36 9.92
CA ARG A 159 22.90 -0.68 10.17
C ARG A 159 21.75 -1.32 9.40
N PHE A 160 20.52 -0.94 9.73
CA PHE A 160 19.33 -1.33 8.98
C PHE A 160 18.92 -0.21 8.02
N ASP A 161 18.74 -0.57 6.75
CA ASP A 161 18.25 0.34 5.72
C ASP A 161 16.82 -0.09 5.33
N LEU A 162 15.91 0.88 5.09
CA LEU A 162 14.57 0.59 4.55
C LEU A 162 14.72 -0.08 3.18
N PHE A 163 14.09 -1.24 2.99
CA PHE A 163 14.34 -2.06 1.81
C PHE A 163 13.52 -1.60 0.59
N THR A 164 12.24 -1.31 0.78
CA THR A 164 11.32 -0.91 -0.30
C THR A 164 10.08 -0.22 0.26
N THR A 165 9.47 0.65 -0.54
CA THR A 165 8.14 1.24 -0.27
C THR A 165 7.03 0.56 -1.07
N GLN A 166 7.39 -0.37 -1.97
CA GLN A 166 6.42 -1.08 -2.79
C GLN A 166 5.48 -1.94 -1.95
N ALA A 167 4.25 -2.13 -2.46
CA ALA A 167 3.21 -2.90 -1.77
C ALA A 167 2.92 -2.43 -0.32
N GLY A 168 3.19 -1.16 0.01
CA GLY A 168 2.95 -0.60 1.35
C GLY A 168 4.05 -0.91 2.37
N LEU A 169 5.10 -1.66 2.00
CA LEU A 169 6.17 -2.09 2.91
C LEU A 169 7.09 -0.96 3.43
N GLY A 170 6.80 0.30 3.08
CA GLY A 170 7.46 1.48 3.64
C GLY A 170 6.74 2.10 4.83
N ARG A 171 5.54 1.62 5.17
CA ARG A 171 4.72 2.19 6.25
C ARG A 171 3.84 1.18 6.98
N ASP A 172 3.48 0.07 6.30
CA ASP A 172 2.64 -0.97 6.91
C ASP A 172 3.39 -1.61 8.09
N PHE A 173 2.67 -1.90 9.17
CA PHE A 173 3.26 -2.55 10.33
C PHE A 173 3.47 -4.03 10.02
N ILE A 174 4.72 -4.48 10.09
CA ILE A 174 5.08 -5.86 9.71
C ILE A 174 4.84 -6.79 10.91
N LYS A 175 4.03 -7.82 10.70
CA LYS A 175 3.58 -8.76 11.74
C LYS A 175 4.39 -10.07 11.72
N GLY A 176 4.78 -10.53 10.54
CA GLY A 176 5.55 -11.75 10.37
C GLY A 176 6.28 -11.80 9.03
N ILE A 177 7.40 -12.52 8.99
CA ILE A 177 8.22 -12.70 7.78
C ILE A 177 8.64 -14.17 7.71
N THR A 178 8.50 -14.77 6.53
CA THR A 178 9.11 -16.06 6.20
C THR A 178 9.52 -16.07 4.73
N ASP A 179 10.27 -17.08 4.29
CA ASP A 179 10.63 -17.26 2.89
C ASP A 179 9.91 -18.45 2.26
N ASP A 180 9.82 -18.52 0.93
CA ASP A 180 9.42 -19.73 0.23
C ASP A 180 10.63 -20.58 -0.20
N ASN A 181 10.41 -21.60 -1.04
CA ASN A 181 11.51 -22.42 -1.54
C ASN A 181 12.20 -21.82 -2.77
N SER A 182 11.60 -20.79 -3.38
CA SER A 182 12.13 -20.05 -4.53
C SER A 182 12.90 -18.79 -4.11
N GLY A 183 12.97 -18.50 -2.80
CA GLY A 183 13.70 -17.35 -2.26
C GLY A 183 12.89 -16.05 -2.24
N ASN A 184 11.57 -16.10 -2.47
CA ASN A 184 10.73 -14.93 -2.19
C ASN A 184 10.41 -14.85 -0.70
N LEU A 185 10.26 -13.64 -0.21
CA LEU A 185 9.75 -13.36 1.13
C LEU A 185 8.22 -13.28 1.08
N TRP A 186 7.60 -13.82 2.11
CA TRP A 186 6.19 -13.71 2.41
C TRP A 186 6.03 -12.98 3.74
N ILE A 187 5.35 -11.84 3.68
CA ILE A 187 5.36 -10.84 4.74
C ILE A 187 3.91 -10.51 5.10
N SER A 188 3.48 -10.88 6.30
CA SER A 188 2.17 -10.50 6.82
C SER A 188 2.25 -9.13 7.48
N THR A 189 1.23 -8.31 7.26
CA THR A 189 1.18 -6.94 7.79
C THR A 189 -0.15 -6.65 8.49
N SER A 190 -0.30 -5.45 9.03
CA SER A 190 -1.61 -4.95 9.49
C SER A 190 -2.60 -4.66 8.35
N ASN A 191 -2.18 -4.82 7.08
CA ASN A 191 -2.94 -4.43 5.91
C ASN A 191 -2.71 -5.40 4.75
N GLY A 192 -2.79 -6.70 5.01
CA GLY A 192 -2.72 -7.78 4.02
C GLY A 192 -1.44 -8.59 4.07
N LEU A 193 -1.22 -9.35 3.00
CA LEU A 193 -0.06 -10.23 2.84
C LEU A 193 0.74 -9.79 1.60
N VAL A 194 2.06 -9.79 1.69
CA VAL A 194 2.93 -9.36 0.59
C VAL A 194 3.91 -10.47 0.22
N LYS A 195 3.94 -10.82 -1.08
CA LYS A 195 5.02 -11.59 -1.68
C LYS A 195 6.05 -10.62 -2.25
N LEU A 196 7.31 -10.76 -1.86
CA LEU A 196 8.40 -9.89 -2.29
C LEU A 196 9.57 -10.73 -2.80
N ASN A 197 10.03 -10.45 -4.01
CA ASN A 197 11.30 -11.01 -4.47
C ASN A 197 12.46 -10.07 -4.05
N PRO A 198 13.37 -10.49 -3.16
CA PRO A 198 14.42 -9.60 -2.65
C PRO A 198 15.51 -9.27 -3.68
N ALA A 199 15.65 -10.04 -4.76
CA ALA A 199 16.63 -9.77 -5.82
C ALA A 199 16.11 -8.72 -6.81
N THR A 200 14.87 -8.84 -7.26
CA THR A 200 14.25 -7.93 -8.24
C THR A 200 13.48 -6.77 -7.61
N ARG A 201 13.19 -6.86 -6.31
CA ARG A 201 12.32 -5.96 -5.54
C ARG A 201 10.87 -5.89 -6.01
N GLN A 202 10.46 -6.80 -6.90
CA GLN A 202 9.06 -6.91 -7.31
C GLN A 202 8.22 -7.40 -6.13
N ALA A 203 7.09 -6.74 -5.90
CA ALA A 203 6.19 -7.05 -4.80
C ALA A 203 4.74 -7.17 -5.28
N SER A 204 4.05 -8.20 -4.80
CA SER A 204 2.60 -8.41 -5.00
C SER A 204 1.91 -8.40 -3.65
N LYS A 205 0.80 -7.67 -3.56
CA LYS A 205 0.01 -7.53 -2.33
C LYS A 205 -1.31 -8.27 -2.50
N TYR A 206 -1.69 -9.00 -1.47
CA TYR A 206 -2.92 -9.77 -1.37
C TYR A 206 -3.80 -9.19 -0.25
N ASN A 207 -5.11 -9.24 -0.45
CA ASN A 207 -6.12 -8.74 0.48
C ASN A 207 -7.28 -9.75 0.64
N THR A 208 -8.37 -9.35 1.29
CA THR A 208 -9.52 -10.25 1.55
C THR A 208 -10.19 -10.77 0.29
N SER A 209 -10.15 -10.05 -0.82
CA SER A 209 -10.69 -10.55 -2.10
C SER A 209 -9.86 -11.67 -2.72
N ASP A 210 -8.56 -11.73 -2.38
CA ASP A 210 -7.69 -12.85 -2.76
C ASP A 210 -7.85 -14.07 -1.83
N GLY A 211 -8.81 -14.03 -0.90
CA GLY A 211 -9.12 -15.12 0.03
C GLY A 211 -8.41 -15.04 1.38
N LEU A 212 -7.85 -13.89 1.77
CA LEU A 212 -7.27 -13.72 3.10
C LEU A 212 -8.33 -13.74 4.20
N GLN A 213 -7.98 -14.27 5.38
CA GLN A 213 -8.88 -14.36 6.55
C GLN A 213 -9.38 -12.99 7.04
N ALA A 214 -8.51 -11.98 6.91
CA ALA A 214 -8.75 -10.56 7.17
C ALA A 214 -7.58 -9.75 6.58
N MET A 215 -7.70 -8.43 6.60
CA MET A 215 -6.57 -7.54 6.29
C MET A 215 -5.51 -7.57 7.40
N GLU A 216 -5.91 -7.73 8.66
CA GLU A 216 -4.97 -7.71 9.78
C GLU A 216 -4.48 -9.12 10.14
N PHE A 217 -3.15 -9.26 10.19
CA PHE A 217 -2.46 -10.44 10.70
C PHE A 217 -1.90 -10.20 12.10
N GLU A 218 -1.61 -11.31 12.80
CA GLU A 218 -1.06 -11.28 14.14
C GLU A 218 0.46 -11.39 14.16
N ALA A 219 1.07 -10.70 15.13
CA ALA A 219 2.51 -10.71 15.29
C ALA A 219 3.01 -12.10 15.67
N ASN A 220 4.14 -12.54 15.10
CA ASN A 220 4.73 -13.87 15.32
C ASN A 220 3.86 -15.06 14.87
N ALA A 221 2.67 -14.84 14.29
CA ALA A 221 1.78 -15.89 13.81
C ALA A 221 2.16 -16.36 12.39
N VAL A 222 3.39 -16.80 12.21
CA VAL A 222 3.92 -17.28 10.91
C VAL A 222 4.62 -18.61 11.07
N MET A 223 4.37 -19.55 10.15
CA MET A 223 5.05 -20.82 10.12
C MET A 223 5.23 -21.31 8.69
N LYS A 224 6.39 -21.92 8.42
CA LYS A 224 6.67 -22.67 7.20
C LYS A 224 6.90 -24.13 7.55
N THR A 225 6.18 -25.03 6.90
CA THR A 225 6.36 -26.47 7.06
C THR A 225 7.55 -26.98 6.22
N ARG A 226 8.00 -28.19 6.51
CA ARG A 226 9.09 -28.84 5.76
C ARG A 226 8.81 -29.03 4.28
N ASN A 227 7.54 -29.27 3.92
CA ASN A 227 7.12 -29.40 2.52
C ASN A 227 6.85 -28.05 1.84
N GLY A 228 7.07 -26.92 2.52
CA GLY A 228 6.98 -25.58 1.95
C GLY A 228 5.60 -24.93 2.00
N GLN A 229 4.64 -25.51 2.70
CA GLN A 229 3.37 -24.83 3.00
C GLN A 229 3.63 -23.68 3.98
N LEU A 230 3.00 -22.55 3.72
CA LEU A 230 3.06 -21.38 4.59
C LEU A 230 1.75 -21.24 5.36
N PHE A 231 1.86 -20.80 6.60
CA PHE A 231 0.76 -20.49 7.50
C PHE A 231 0.93 -19.07 8.03
N PHE A 232 -0.15 -18.29 7.97
CA PHE A 232 -0.21 -16.95 8.51
C PHE A 232 -1.50 -16.78 9.32
N GLY A 233 -1.36 -16.55 10.62
CA GLY A 233 -2.47 -16.32 11.54
C GLY A 233 -2.83 -14.85 11.67
N GLY A 234 -4.11 -14.58 11.93
CA GLY A 234 -4.60 -13.24 12.23
C GLY A 234 -5.83 -13.28 13.09
N ILE A 235 -6.60 -12.19 13.05
CA ILE A 235 -7.73 -11.96 13.96
C ILE A 235 -8.95 -12.85 13.69
N ASN A 236 -9.02 -13.48 12.52
CA ASN A 236 -10.16 -14.29 12.07
C ASN A 236 -9.71 -15.69 11.59
N GLY A 237 -8.76 -16.29 12.30
CA GLY A 237 -8.20 -17.61 11.98
C GLY A 237 -6.84 -17.52 11.30
N PHE A 238 -6.61 -18.33 10.27
CA PHE A 238 -5.34 -18.35 9.54
C PHE A 238 -5.54 -18.69 8.07
N ASN A 239 -4.62 -18.20 7.23
CA ASN A 239 -4.46 -18.65 5.86
C ASN A 239 -3.36 -19.73 5.80
N SER A 240 -3.56 -20.72 4.93
CA SER A 240 -2.50 -21.67 4.57
C SER A 240 -2.49 -21.91 3.07
N PHE A 241 -1.30 -21.97 2.48
CA PHE A 241 -1.14 -22.15 1.03
C PHE A 241 0.27 -22.63 0.68
N TYR A 242 0.42 -23.20 -0.51
CA TYR A 242 1.72 -23.42 -1.13
C TYR A 242 2.02 -22.27 -2.10
N PRO A 243 3.15 -21.56 -1.95
CA PRO A 243 3.50 -20.44 -2.82
C PRO A 243 3.55 -20.78 -4.31
N GLY A 244 3.89 -22.02 -4.65
CA GLY A 244 3.96 -22.51 -6.03
C GLY A 244 2.61 -22.79 -6.68
N ASP A 245 1.55 -22.96 -5.87
CA ASP A 245 0.20 -23.25 -6.36
C ASP A 245 -0.59 -21.97 -6.70
N ILE A 246 -0.08 -20.80 -6.30
CA ILE A 246 -0.68 -19.51 -6.62
C ILE A 246 -0.44 -19.21 -8.11
N LYS A 247 -1.54 -19.17 -8.87
CA LYS A 247 -1.53 -18.89 -10.30
C LYS A 247 -1.75 -17.40 -10.54
N ASN A 248 -0.97 -16.83 -11.45
CA ASN A 248 -1.21 -15.47 -11.93
C ASN A 248 -2.44 -15.46 -12.84
N ASN A 249 -3.28 -14.44 -12.69
CA ASN A 249 -4.38 -14.14 -13.58
C ASN A 249 -3.84 -13.55 -14.89
N THR A 250 -3.96 -14.30 -15.98
CA THR A 250 -3.57 -13.85 -17.33
C THR A 250 -4.73 -13.26 -18.13
N TYR A 251 -5.93 -13.21 -17.54
CA TYR A 251 -7.13 -12.70 -18.22
C TYR A 251 -7.06 -11.17 -18.35
N VAL A 252 -7.12 -10.68 -19.58
CA VAL A 252 -7.21 -9.25 -19.88
C VAL A 252 -8.67 -8.83 -19.73
N PRO A 253 -9.02 -7.98 -18.74
CA PRO A 253 -10.41 -7.65 -18.49
C PRO A 253 -10.91 -6.61 -19.51
N PRO A 254 -12.01 -6.87 -20.23
CA PRO A 254 -12.61 -5.86 -21.08
C PRO A 254 -13.18 -4.73 -20.22
N VAL A 255 -12.95 -3.50 -20.67
CA VAL A 255 -13.41 -2.28 -20.00
C VAL A 255 -14.63 -1.69 -20.72
N TYR A 256 -15.62 -1.27 -19.95
CA TYR A 256 -16.84 -0.66 -20.44
C TYR A 256 -17.06 0.68 -19.77
N ILE A 257 -17.56 1.65 -20.51
CA ILE A 257 -18.12 2.88 -19.95
C ILE A 257 -19.57 2.53 -19.60
N THR A 258 -19.91 2.64 -18.32
CA THR A 258 -21.19 2.17 -17.76
C THR A 258 -22.12 3.30 -17.37
N GLY A 259 -21.61 4.52 -17.28
CA GLY A 259 -22.40 5.70 -16.96
C GLY A 259 -21.80 6.97 -17.53
N PHE A 260 -22.65 7.94 -17.82
CA PHE A 260 -22.25 9.26 -18.27
C PHE A 260 -23.13 10.31 -17.61
N GLN A 261 -22.49 11.26 -16.95
CA GLN A 261 -23.18 12.28 -16.18
C GLN A 261 -22.87 13.65 -16.72
N ILE A 262 -23.88 14.51 -16.75
CA ILE A 262 -23.76 15.94 -17.04
C ILE A 262 -24.25 16.68 -15.79
N PHE A 263 -23.39 17.50 -15.17
CA PHE A 263 -23.69 18.16 -13.88
C PHE A 263 -24.21 17.20 -12.80
N ASN A 264 -23.55 16.04 -12.64
CA ASN A 264 -23.90 14.97 -11.70
C ASN A 264 -25.29 14.36 -11.90
N LYS A 265 -25.92 14.58 -13.06
CA LYS A 265 -27.15 13.91 -13.46
C LYS A 265 -26.85 12.89 -14.55
N GLU A 266 -27.30 11.65 -14.35
CA GLU A 266 -27.13 10.57 -15.32
C GLU A 266 -27.84 10.91 -16.63
N ALA A 267 -27.12 10.81 -17.74
CA ALA A 267 -27.67 10.93 -19.07
C ALA A 267 -28.27 9.58 -19.48
N VAL A 268 -29.56 9.58 -19.79
CA VAL A 268 -30.28 8.38 -20.25
C VAL A 268 -30.59 8.47 -21.74
N PRO A 269 -30.60 7.36 -22.49
CA PRO A 269 -30.93 7.38 -23.91
C PRO A 269 -32.35 7.90 -24.17
N GLY A 270 -32.51 8.75 -25.18
CA GLY A 270 -33.83 9.29 -25.54
C GLY A 270 -33.79 10.23 -26.73
N LYS A 271 -34.96 10.48 -27.32
CA LYS A 271 -35.11 11.31 -28.54
C LYS A 271 -34.53 12.71 -28.38
N ASP A 272 -34.76 13.34 -27.23
CA ASP A 272 -34.28 14.68 -26.89
C ASP A 272 -33.07 14.67 -25.94
N SER A 273 -32.45 13.50 -25.76
CA SER A 273 -31.29 13.34 -24.89
C SER A 273 -29.99 13.52 -25.67
N THR A 274 -28.94 13.91 -24.94
CA THR A 274 -27.55 13.90 -25.42
C THR A 274 -27.13 12.51 -25.89
N LEU A 275 -27.71 11.45 -25.33
CA LEU A 275 -27.45 10.07 -25.72
C LEU A 275 -28.63 9.50 -26.53
N GLN A 276 -28.32 8.96 -27.72
CA GLN A 276 -29.31 8.30 -28.59
C GLN A 276 -29.38 6.79 -28.35
N LYS A 277 -28.32 6.21 -27.79
CA LYS A 277 -28.18 4.81 -27.37
C LYS A 277 -27.48 4.77 -26.02
N ASP A 278 -27.47 3.60 -25.37
CA ASP A 278 -26.76 3.41 -24.11
C ASP A 278 -25.29 3.85 -24.21
N ILE A 279 -24.73 4.37 -23.13
CA ILE A 279 -23.36 4.86 -23.09
C ILE A 279 -22.33 3.78 -23.46
N SER A 280 -22.59 2.52 -23.09
CA SER A 280 -21.71 1.38 -23.41
C SER A 280 -21.59 1.13 -24.92
N LEU A 281 -22.62 1.52 -25.67
CA LEU A 281 -22.69 1.40 -27.13
C LEU A 281 -22.37 2.70 -27.85
N THR A 282 -22.14 3.81 -27.13
CA THR A 282 -21.94 5.14 -27.72
C THR A 282 -20.47 5.38 -28.05
N ASP A 283 -20.20 5.89 -29.25
CA ASP A 283 -18.84 6.20 -29.73
C ASP A 283 -18.61 7.72 -29.88
N HIS A 284 -19.70 8.50 -30.01
CA HIS A 284 -19.66 9.95 -30.16
C HIS A 284 -20.74 10.60 -29.29
N ILE A 285 -20.36 11.64 -28.53
CA ILE A 285 -21.25 12.48 -27.72
C ILE A 285 -21.11 13.92 -28.20
N LYS A 286 -22.24 14.57 -28.48
CA LYS A 286 -22.27 15.99 -28.81
C LYS A 286 -22.89 16.76 -27.65
N LEU A 287 -22.17 17.75 -27.14
CA LEU A 287 -22.58 18.61 -26.03
C LEU A 287 -22.66 20.05 -26.50
N ASN A 288 -23.53 20.83 -25.87
CA ASN A 288 -23.48 22.29 -26.01
C ASN A 288 -22.48 22.91 -25.01
N TYR A 289 -22.06 24.15 -25.25
CA TYR A 289 -21.09 24.85 -24.38
C TYR A 289 -21.58 25.04 -22.93
N LEU A 290 -22.89 24.92 -22.65
CA LEU A 290 -23.43 24.95 -21.29
C LEU A 290 -23.26 23.62 -20.57
N GLN A 291 -23.00 22.51 -21.26
CA GLN A 291 -22.81 21.16 -20.71
C GLN A 291 -21.31 20.84 -20.51
N SER A 292 -20.57 21.75 -19.89
CA SER A 292 -19.10 21.70 -19.78
C SER A 292 -18.57 20.87 -18.61
N SER A 293 -19.44 20.36 -17.74
CA SER A 293 -19.05 19.49 -16.61
C SER A 293 -19.63 18.09 -16.78
N ILE A 294 -18.73 17.13 -16.99
CA ILE A 294 -19.06 15.75 -17.34
C ILE A 294 -18.35 14.76 -16.44
N SER A 295 -18.95 13.59 -16.23
CA SER A 295 -18.29 12.46 -15.57
C SER A 295 -18.56 11.15 -16.30
N PHE A 296 -17.56 10.29 -16.34
CA PHE A 296 -17.64 8.94 -16.89
C PHE A 296 -17.50 7.93 -15.78
N ASN A 297 -18.46 7.00 -15.68
CA ASN A 297 -18.34 5.82 -14.85
C ASN A 297 -17.92 4.66 -15.75
N PHE A 298 -17.04 3.81 -15.25
CA PHE A 298 -16.53 2.67 -16.01
C PHE A 298 -16.41 1.43 -15.12
N ALA A 299 -16.34 0.28 -15.76
CA ALA A 299 -16.16 -1.00 -15.09
C ALA A 299 -15.29 -1.93 -15.93
N ALA A 300 -14.57 -2.82 -15.26
CA ALA A 300 -13.81 -3.89 -15.89
C ALA A 300 -14.46 -5.22 -15.51
N LEU A 301 -14.80 -6.04 -16.50
CA LEU A 301 -15.40 -7.35 -16.24
C LEU A 301 -14.29 -8.35 -15.92
N ASN A 302 -14.03 -8.58 -14.63
CA ASN A 302 -13.14 -9.61 -14.12
C ASN A 302 -13.83 -10.31 -12.94
N TYR A 303 -14.07 -11.60 -13.03
CA TYR A 303 -14.82 -12.34 -12.01
C TYR A 303 -13.94 -13.00 -10.95
N LEU A 304 -12.61 -12.98 -11.12
CA LEU A 304 -11.69 -13.60 -10.16
C LEU A 304 -11.43 -12.72 -8.94
N ALA A 305 -11.18 -11.43 -9.17
CA ALA A 305 -10.94 -10.43 -8.13
C ALA A 305 -11.30 -9.02 -8.67
N PRO A 306 -12.60 -8.73 -8.88
CA PRO A 306 -13.07 -7.48 -9.50
C PRO A 306 -12.63 -6.21 -8.74
N GLU A 307 -12.56 -6.29 -7.41
CA GLU A 307 -12.17 -5.17 -6.53
C GLU A 307 -10.68 -4.83 -6.60
N ASN A 308 -9.87 -5.74 -7.16
CA ASN A 308 -8.43 -5.54 -7.36
C ASN A 308 -8.10 -5.02 -8.76
N ASN A 309 -9.11 -4.72 -9.58
CA ASN A 309 -8.89 -4.12 -10.88
C ASN A 309 -8.29 -2.71 -10.74
N ARG A 310 -7.43 -2.37 -11.70
CA ARG A 310 -6.81 -1.06 -11.80
C ARG A 310 -7.25 -0.41 -13.09
N PHE A 311 -7.48 0.89 -13.07
CA PHE A 311 -7.94 1.66 -14.22
C PHE A 311 -6.94 2.76 -14.55
N ALA A 312 -6.80 3.03 -15.85
CA ALA A 312 -6.07 4.17 -16.36
C ALA A 312 -6.97 4.92 -17.35
N TYR A 313 -7.17 6.21 -17.15
CA TYR A 313 -8.02 7.01 -18.03
C TYR A 313 -7.36 8.32 -18.45
N LYS A 314 -7.77 8.85 -19.61
CA LYS A 314 -7.25 10.08 -20.18
C LYS A 314 -8.31 10.74 -21.08
N LEU A 315 -8.48 12.06 -20.94
CA LEU A 315 -9.22 12.89 -21.88
C LEU A 315 -8.22 13.63 -22.78
N THR A 316 -7.99 13.11 -23.97
CA THR A 316 -7.12 13.76 -24.97
C THR A 316 -7.72 15.11 -25.37
N GLY A 317 -6.90 16.16 -25.36
CA GLY A 317 -7.32 17.56 -25.49
C GLY A 317 -7.37 18.30 -24.14
N PHE A 318 -7.31 17.59 -23.01
CA PHE A 318 -7.31 18.16 -21.65
C PHE A 318 -6.17 17.60 -20.79
N ASP A 319 -6.11 16.27 -20.65
CA ASP A 319 -5.10 15.57 -19.84
C ASP A 319 -3.75 15.47 -20.56
N LYS A 320 -2.65 15.74 -19.84
CA LYS A 320 -1.28 15.54 -20.35
C LYS A 320 -0.88 14.06 -20.39
N SER A 321 -1.23 13.31 -19.36
CA SER A 321 -0.90 11.89 -19.17
C SER A 321 -2.11 11.08 -18.71
N PHE A 322 -2.01 9.75 -18.69
CA PHE A 322 -3.03 8.91 -18.06
C PHE A 322 -3.08 9.15 -16.54
N ASN A 323 -4.30 9.23 -16.02
CA ASN A 323 -4.63 9.21 -14.60
C ASN A 323 -4.93 7.78 -14.17
N TYR A 324 -4.57 7.38 -12.95
CA TYR A 324 -4.72 6.01 -12.46
C TYR A 324 -5.61 5.96 -11.22
N THR A 325 -6.52 4.98 -11.16
CA THR A 325 -7.43 4.75 -10.03
C THR A 325 -7.67 3.26 -9.81
N SER A 326 -8.00 2.86 -8.59
CA SER A 326 -8.37 1.47 -8.24
C SER A 326 -9.60 1.38 -7.35
N THR A 327 -9.98 2.45 -6.65
CA THR A 327 -11.07 2.46 -5.67
C THR A 327 -12.35 3.12 -6.15
N ASN A 328 -12.23 4.10 -7.05
CA ASN A 328 -13.38 4.79 -7.63
C ASN A 328 -13.24 4.79 -9.15
N PRO A 329 -13.98 3.94 -9.89
CA PRO A 329 -13.87 3.83 -11.33
C PRO A 329 -14.74 4.91 -12.01
N GLN A 330 -14.41 6.17 -11.70
CA GLN A 330 -15.06 7.36 -12.22
C GLN A 330 -14.00 8.40 -12.59
N ALA A 331 -14.24 9.13 -13.69
CA ALA A 331 -13.45 10.27 -14.12
C ALA A 331 -14.34 11.49 -14.29
N THR A 332 -13.99 12.61 -13.67
CA THR A 332 -14.77 13.85 -13.69
C THR A 332 -13.95 14.98 -14.30
N TYR A 333 -14.57 15.71 -15.22
CA TYR A 333 -14.00 16.89 -15.88
C TYR A 333 -14.97 18.05 -15.75
N THR A 334 -14.47 19.23 -15.38
CA THR A 334 -15.27 20.43 -15.16
C THR A 334 -14.78 21.57 -16.04
N ASN A 335 -15.70 22.46 -16.42
CA ASN A 335 -15.42 23.67 -17.21
C ASN A 335 -14.61 23.41 -18.48
N LEU A 336 -14.97 22.36 -19.23
CA LEU A 336 -14.35 22.10 -20.53
C LEU A 336 -14.71 23.18 -21.55
N ASP A 337 -13.70 23.70 -22.25
CA ASP A 337 -13.88 24.63 -23.35
C ASP A 337 -14.55 23.97 -24.57
N PRO A 338 -15.16 24.76 -25.47
CA PRO A 338 -15.61 24.24 -26.75
C PRO A 338 -14.45 23.62 -27.54
N GLY A 339 -14.65 22.41 -28.05
CA GLY A 339 -13.60 21.66 -28.72
C GLY A 339 -13.95 20.19 -28.91
N GLU A 340 -13.00 19.46 -29.48
CA GLU A 340 -13.08 18.01 -29.65
C GLU A 340 -12.13 17.32 -28.68
N TYR A 341 -12.66 16.34 -27.96
CA TYR A 341 -11.95 15.56 -26.96
C TYR A 341 -12.15 14.07 -27.21
N THR A 342 -11.21 13.25 -26.76
CA THR A 342 -11.37 11.79 -26.78
C THR A 342 -11.08 11.25 -25.40
N PHE A 343 -12.11 10.75 -24.72
CA PHE A 343 -11.95 10.03 -23.47
C PHE A 343 -11.53 8.60 -23.79
N THR A 344 -10.48 8.12 -23.13
CA THR A 344 -9.98 6.75 -23.25
C THR A 344 -9.80 6.17 -21.87
N VAL A 345 -10.31 4.97 -21.64
CA VAL A 345 -10.13 4.21 -20.40
C VAL A 345 -9.57 2.82 -20.70
N LYS A 346 -8.66 2.35 -19.86
CA LYS A 346 -8.06 1.02 -19.87
C LYS A 346 -8.20 0.39 -18.49
N ALA A 347 -8.23 -0.93 -18.44
CA ALA A 347 -8.26 -1.67 -17.19
C ALA A 347 -7.13 -2.71 -17.15
N ALA A 348 -6.69 -3.01 -15.94
CA ALA A 348 -5.86 -4.15 -15.61
C ALA A 348 -6.55 -5.02 -14.57
N ASN A 349 -6.29 -6.32 -14.64
CA ASN A 349 -6.73 -7.26 -13.61
C ASN A 349 -5.91 -7.10 -12.30
N ASN A 350 -6.22 -7.92 -11.30
CA ASN A 350 -5.56 -7.98 -10.01
C ASN A 350 -4.02 -8.16 -10.12
N ASP A 351 -3.55 -8.95 -11.10
CA ASP A 351 -2.13 -9.21 -11.34
C ASP A 351 -1.44 -8.22 -12.30
N GLY A 352 -2.15 -7.18 -12.74
CA GLY A 352 -1.58 -6.09 -13.54
C GLY A 352 -1.50 -6.38 -15.05
N VAL A 353 -2.29 -7.32 -15.56
CA VAL A 353 -2.41 -7.55 -17.00
C VAL A 353 -3.36 -6.50 -17.59
N TRP A 354 -2.81 -5.56 -18.36
CA TRP A 354 -3.52 -4.42 -18.92
C TRP A 354 -4.16 -4.72 -20.28
N ASP A 355 -5.40 -4.23 -20.48
CA ASP A 355 -5.98 -4.10 -21.80
C ASP A 355 -5.33 -2.94 -22.55
N SER A 356 -4.56 -3.26 -23.59
CA SER A 356 -3.87 -2.28 -24.41
C SER A 356 -4.81 -1.47 -25.30
N ARG A 357 -5.97 -2.05 -25.67
CA ARG A 357 -6.96 -1.43 -26.55
C ARG A 357 -7.75 -0.36 -25.80
N GLY A 358 -8.32 -0.72 -24.66
CA GLY A 358 -9.21 0.16 -23.89
C GLY A 358 -10.53 0.43 -24.62
N LYS A 359 -11.35 1.30 -24.03
CA LYS A 359 -12.56 1.85 -24.63
C LYS A 359 -12.40 3.36 -24.76
N SER A 360 -12.74 3.88 -25.94
CA SER A 360 -12.68 5.31 -26.23
C SER A 360 -14.04 5.82 -26.68
N ILE A 361 -14.30 7.09 -26.39
CA ILE A 361 -15.49 7.83 -26.81
C ILE A 361 -15.08 9.27 -27.16
N THR A 362 -15.54 9.77 -28.30
CA THR A 362 -15.27 11.12 -28.75
C THR A 362 -16.35 12.06 -28.23
N ILE A 363 -15.93 13.20 -27.67
CA ILE A 363 -16.81 14.24 -27.15
C ILE A 363 -16.58 15.51 -27.97
N VAL A 364 -17.65 16.10 -28.48
CA VAL A 364 -17.60 17.39 -29.20
C VAL A 364 -18.45 18.39 -28.45
N ILE A 365 -17.82 19.42 -27.88
CA ILE A 365 -18.50 20.54 -27.22
C ILE A 365 -18.61 21.68 -28.22
N THR A 366 -19.83 21.99 -28.66
CA THR A 366 -20.06 23.05 -29.65
C THR A 366 -19.90 24.44 -29.03
N PRO A 367 -19.26 25.40 -29.72
CA PRO A 367 -19.12 26.76 -29.22
C PRO A 367 -20.47 27.48 -29.09
N PRO A 368 -20.57 28.48 -28.21
CA PRO A 368 -21.73 29.35 -28.15
C PRO A 368 -21.95 30.11 -29.46
N TRP A 369 -23.21 30.49 -29.73
CA TRP A 369 -23.57 31.13 -30.99
C TRP A 369 -22.83 32.45 -31.25
N TRP A 370 -22.43 33.19 -30.21
CA TRP A 370 -21.63 34.42 -30.35
C TRP A 370 -20.15 34.20 -30.67
N GLN A 371 -19.67 32.95 -30.64
CA GLN A 371 -18.32 32.58 -31.09
C GLN A 371 -18.33 31.97 -32.50
N THR A 372 -19.46 32.02 -33.20
CA THR A 372 -19.55 31.53 -34.58
C THR A 372 -19.07 32.57 -35.59
N TRP A 373 -18.56 32.10 -36.74
CA TRP A 373 -18.01 32.98 -37.79
C TRP A 373 -19.02 34.00 -38.33
N TRP A 374 -20.30 33.60 -38.45
CA TRP A 374 -21.34 34.49 -38.97
C TRP A 374 -21.69 35.59 -37.97
N PHE A 375 -21.66 35.28 -36.67
CA PHE A 375 -21.87 36.28 -35.63
C PHE A 375 -20.68 37.24 -35.56
N ALA A 376 -19.46 36.73 -35.66
CA ALA A 376 -18.27 37.57 -35.76
C ALA A 376 -18.37 38.54 -36.96
N LEU A 377 -18.81 38.06 -38.12
CA LEU A 377 -19.05 38.88 -39.30
C LEU A 377 -20.16 39.93 -39.08
N LEU A 378 -21.27 39.53 -38.46
CA LEU A 378 -22.38 40.45 -38.13
C LEU A 378 -21.96 41.52 -37.12
N ALA A 379 -21.15 41.17 -36.12
CA ALA A 379 -20.57 42.10 -35.15
C ALA A 379 -19.61 43.10 -35.83
N VAL A 380 -18.75 42.63 -36.74
CA VAL A 380 -17.86 43.49 -37.54
C VAL A 380 -18.67 44.46 -38.41
N LEU A 381 -19.73 43.99 -39.07
CA LEU A 381 -20.62 44.84 -39.87
C LEU A 381 -21.36 45.87 -39.02
N LEU A 382 -21.83 45.49 -37.83
CA LEU A 382 -22.47 46.42 -36.88
C LEU A 382 -21.49 47.49 -36.39
N CYS A 383 -20.25 47.11 -36.05
CA CYS A 383 -19.21 48.06 -35.67
C CYS A 383 -18.87 49.01 -36.83
N ALA A 384 -18.70 48.49 -38.05
CA ALA A 384 -18.46 49.31 -39.23
C ALA A 384 -19.63 50.27 -39.51
N GLY A 385 -20.87 49.78 -39.39
CA GLY A 385 -22.08 50.58 -39.53
C GLY A 385 -22.19 51.68 -38.47
N ALA A 386 -21.87 51.37 -37.20
CA ALA A 386 -21.83 52.34 -36.12
C ALA A 386 -20.76 53.42 -36.35
N VAL A 387 -19.56 53.03 -36.80
CA VAL A 387 -18.50 53.98 -37.17
C VAL A 387 -18.96 54.90 -38.30
N LEU A 388 -19.56 54.35 -39.36
CA LEU A 388 -20.09 55.13 -40.48
C LEU A 388 -21.21 56.09 -40.03
N ALA A 389 -22.11 55.64 -39.14
CA ALA A 389 -23.15 56.49 -38.57
C ALA A 389 -22.56 57.63 -37.73
N LEU A 390 -21.51 57.35 -36.94
CA LEU A 390 -20.83 58.34 -36.10
C LEU A 390 -20.07 59.38 -36.95
N VAL A 391 -19.44 58.94 -38.04
CA VAL A 391 -18.80 59.83 -39.03
C VAL A 391 -19.85 60.72 -39.71
N ARG A 392 -20.97 60.14 -40.18
CA ARG A 392 -22.07 60.91 -40.79
C ARG A 392 -22.68 61.90 -39.81
N TYR A 393 -22.87 61.50 -38.55
CA TYR A 393 -23.38 62.37 -37.49
C TYR A 393 -22.44 63.55 -37.20
N ARG A 394 -21.12 63.31 -37.19
CA ARG A 394 -20.13 64.40 -37.07
C ARG A 394 -20.16 65.33 -38.27
N GLN A 395 -20.28 64.79 -39.49
CA GLN A 395 -20.37 65.59 -40.71
C GLN A 395 -21.62 66.49 -40.73
N THR A 396 -22.78 65.95 -40.35
CA THR A 396 -24.02 66.76 -40.26
C THR A 396 -23.96 67.80 -39.15
N LEU A 397 -23.31 67.51 -38.01
CA LEU A 397 -23.04 68.51 -36.98
C LEU A 397 -22.10 69.62 -37.45
N SER A 398 -21.03 69.29 -38.18
CA SER A 398 -20.13 70.31 -38.74
C SER A 398 -20.81 71.16 -39.81
N LEU A 399 -21.68 70.58 -40.63
CA LEU A 399 -22.47 71.31 -41.63
C LEU A 399 -23.46 72.28 -40.95
N LYS A 400 -24.14 71.85 -39.88
CA LYS A 400 -25.02 72.73 -39.10
C LYS A 400 -24.28 73.90 -38.46
N LYS A 401 -23.08 73.68 -37.93
CA LYS A 401 -22.23 74.77 -37.40
C LYS A 401 -21.84 75.78 -38.48
N LEU A 402 -21.47 75.31 -39.67
CA LEU A 402 -21.16 76.15 -40.82
C LEU A 402 -22.38 76.96 -41.33
N GLU A 403 -23.59 76.41 -41.23
CA GLU A 403 -24.83 77.14 -41.55
C GLU A 403 -25.20 78.19 -40.49
N GLU A 404 -24.89 77.95 -39.21
CA GLU A 404 -25.05 78.94 -38.14
C GLU A 404 -24.03 80.08 -38.28
N GLU A 405 -22.75 79.80 -38.53
CA GLU A 405 -21.72 80.82 -38.80
C GLU A 405 -22.09 81.69 -40.02
N LYS A 406 -22.59 81.08 -41.11
CA LYS A 406 -23.07 81.83 -42.29
C LYS A 406 -24.31 82.69 -42.04
N LYS A 407 -25.11 82.39 -41.00
CA LYS A 407 -26.26 83.22 -40.60
C LYS A 407 -25.86 84.37 -39.68
N GLU A 408 -24.71 84.30 -39.03
CA GLU A 408 -24.16 85.39 -38.21
C GLU A 408 -23.35 86.41 -39.03
N GLU A 409 -22.91 86.04 -40.24
CA GLU A 409 -22.19 86.92 -41.18
C GLU A 409 -23.11 87.71 -42.15
N VAL A 410 -24.43 87.54 -42.10
CA VAL A 410 -25.45 88.28 -42.89
C VAL A 410 -26.26 89.17 -41.97
#